data_AF-A0A2S6MDA7-F1
#
_entry.id   AF-A0A2S6MDA7-F1
#
_cell.length_a   1.000
_cell.length_b   1.000
_cell.length_c   1.000
_cell.angle_alpha   90.00
_cell.angle_beta   90.00
_cell.angle_gamma   90.00
#
_symmetry.space_group_name_H-M   'P 1'
#
loop_
_entity.id
_entity.type
_entity.pdbx_description
1 polymer ?
#
loop_
_entity_poly.entity_id
_entity_poly.type
_entity_poly.pdbx_seq_one_letter_code
_entity_poly.pdbx_strand_id
1 'polypeptide(L)'
;MNKQAKNSLEAVLNEVVSFVLNETHLLARYEAVLQQELGRLIQTGGDEAFGARMNRVVEHLGGPPEFYLLFDHQEPPPADNYPEAIMREAFAVFYRARSSVLRAHLYMTGSSVLTGQPDLSDAPQDVTDVFVKEAQGAFWEHAEAAYIRLSSFWDRVGQVLDFSFFNIRKFDQNGFTAVMDRIHANAIPMDIRLKSSLSWKRLRTFQTNEKEDGLKWLLQRRNLVVHSLHLHPVGTDDEGVFKSQFNHLDAAHREKLRPREPSEEVQLLIGQLEKASTHFSDFLDIVELTPSRKRESYL
;
A
#
# COMPACT_ATOMS: atom_id res chain seq x y z
N MET A 1 27.16 3.46 -37.32
CA MET A 1 26.90 2.20 -36.60
C MET A 1 26.89 1.06 -37.62
N ASN A 2 27.68 0.01 -37.41
CA ASN A 2 27.79 -1.12 -38.33
C ASN A 2 26.47 -1.93 -38.35
N LYS A 3 26.03 -2.44 -39.52
CA LYS A 3 24.71 -3.09 -39.70
C LYS A 3 24.51 -4.28 -38.75
N GLN A 4 25.58 -4.98 -38.44
CA GLN A 4 25.61 -6.11 -37.49
C GLN A 4 25.43 -5.67 -36.02
N ALA A 5 26.01 -4.52 -35.64
CA ALA A 5 25.81 -3.93 -34.30
C ALA A 5 24.40 -3.35 -34.12
N LYS A 6 23.78 -2.87 -35.21
CA LYS A 6 22.38 -2.43 -35.19
C LYS A 6 21.43 -3.62 -34.99
N ASN A 7 21.66 -4.72 -35.70
CA ASN A 7 20.86 -5.95 -35.56
C ASN A 7 21.01 -6.59 -34.17
N SER A 8 22.20 -6.55 -33.54
CA SER A 8 22.38 -7.08 -32.18
C SER A 8 21.71 -6.20 -31.12
N LEU A 9 21.76 -4.87 -31.28
CA LEU A 9 21.07 -3.95 -30.38
C LEU A 9 19.55 -4.11 -30.48
N GLU A 10 19.00 -4.26 -31.69
CA GLU A 10 17.58 -4.51 -31.91
C GLU A 10 17.11 -5.82 -31.25
N ALA A 11 17.93 -6.87 -31.31
CA ALA A 11 17.63 -8.14 -30.64
C ALA A 11 17.57 -7.98 -29.11
N VAL A 12 18.57 -7.34 -28.51
CA VAL A 12 18.61 -7.11 -27.05
C VAL A 12 17.43 -6.22 -26.60
N LEU A 13 17.11 -5.16 -27.35
CA LEU A 13 15.98 -4.30 -27.02
C LEU A 13 14.64 -5.06 -27.10
N ASN A 14 14.48 -5.94 -28.09
CA ASN A 14 13.29 -6.78 -28.20
C ASN A 14 13.17 -7.77 -27.02
N GLU A 15 14.28 -8.34 -26.56
CA GLU A 15 14.30 -9.22 -25.38
C GLU A 15 13.93 -8.45 -24.11
N VAL A 16 14.49 -7.25 -23.90
CA VAL A 16 14.15 -6.40 -22.75
C VAL A 16 12.68 -5.99 -22.76
N VAL A 17 12.14 -5.56 -23.91
CA VAL A 17 10.72 -5.21 -24.03
C VAL A 17 9.84 -6.42 -23.78
N SER A 18 10.20 -7.59 -24.33
CA SER A 18 9.46 -8.83 -24.10
C SER A 18 9.47 -9.24 -22.63
N PHE A 19 10.60 -9.07 -21.94
CA PHE A 19 10.70 -9.31 -20.50
C PHE A 19 9.75 -8.41 -19.70
N VAL A 20 9.76 -7.10 -19.96
CA VAL A 20 8.89 -6.14 -19.26
C VAL A 20 7.40 -6.40 -19.53
N LEU A 21 7.04 -6.70 -20.79
CA LEU A 21 5.66 -7.03 -21.15
C LEU A 21 5.20 -8.33 -20.48
N ASN A 22 6.07 -9.34 -20.42
CA ASN A 22 5.76 -10.63 -19.82
C ASN A 22 5.69 -10.56 -18.30
N GLU A 23 6.40 -9.65 -17.63
CA GLU A 23 6.39 -9.49 -16.17
C GLU A 23 4.95 -9.34 -15.64
N THR A 24 4.15 -8.48 -16.27
CA THR A 24 2.75 -8.24 -15.85
C THR A 24 1.91 -9.51 -15.98
N HIS A 25 2.10 -10.27 -17.06
CA HIS A 25 1.39 -11.52 -17.28
C HIS A 25 1.83 -12.63 -16.30
N LEU A 26 3.14 -12.70 -16.01
CA LEU A 26 3.70 -13.64 -15.03
C LEU A 26 3.20 -13.35 -13.62
N LEU A 27 3.18 -12.08 -13.22
CA LEU A 27 2.63 -11.67 -11.92
C LEU A 27 1.14 -12.06 -11.80
N ALA A 28 0.34 -11.84 -12.84
CA ALA A 28 -1.07 -12.23 -12.85
C ALA A 28 -1.26 -13.75 -12.74
N ARG A 29 -0.44 -14.54 -13.46
CA ARG A 29 -0.46 -16.01 -13.38
C ARG A 29 -0.02 -16.51 -12.01
N TYR A 30 1.04 -15.92 -11.46
CA TYR A 30 1.55 -16.26 -10.13
C TYR A 30 0.51 -15.96 -9.06
N GLU A 31 -0.14 -14.80 -9.15
CA GLU A 31 -1.24 -14.44 -8.25
C GLU A 31 -2.41 -15.43 -8.35
N ALA A 32 -2.75 -15.92 -9.54
CA ALA A 32 -3.81 -16.91 -9.72
C ALA A 32 -3.49 -18.26 -9.04
N VAL A 33 -2.19 -18.62 -8.96
CA VAL A 33 -1.74 -19.83 -8.25
C VAL A 33 -1.82 -19.66 -6.73
N LEU A 34 -1.57 -18.46 -6.20
CA LEU A 34 -1.66 -18.15 -4.76
C LEU A 34 -3.10 -18.06 -4.22
N GLN A 35 -4.11 -18.48 -5.00
CA GLN A 35 -5.53 -18.67 -4.63
C GLN A 35 -6.05 -17.83 -3.43
N GLN A 36 -6.05 -16.50 -3.57
CA GLN A 36 -6.61 -15.53 -2.62
C GLN A 36 -5.85 -15.27 -1.30
N GLU A 37 -4.62 -15.79 -1.11
CA GLU A 37 -3.82 -15.53 0.10
C GLU A 37 -3.29 -14.08 0.23
N LEU A 38 -3.57 -13.21 -0.75
CA LEU A 38 -3.12 -11.83 -0.74
C LEU A 38 -4.31 -10.88 -0.63
N GLY A 39 -4.38 -10.14 0.48
CA GLY A 39 -5.43 -9.16 0.77
C GLY A 39 -5.86 -8.34 -0.45
N ARG A 40 -7.16 -8.25 -0.68
CA ARG A 40 -7.81 -7.46 -1.73
C ARG A 40 -8.83 -6.51 -1.09
N LEU A 41 -8.96 -5.29 -1.59
CA LEU A 41 -9.99 -4.37 -1.08
C LEU A 41 -11.41 -4.87 -1.37
N ILE A 42 -11.56 -5.61 -2.47
CA ILE A 42 -12.82 -6.24 -2.85
C ILE A 42 -13.00 -7.47 -1.96
N GLN A 43 -13.89 -7.38 -0.98
CA GLN A 43 -14.29 -8.50 -0.13
C GLN A 43 -15.81 -8.69 -0.24
N THR A 44 -16.24 -9.96 -0.33
CA THR A 44 -17.63 -10.47 -0.25
C THR A 44 -18.70 -9.68 -1.02
N GLY A 45 -19.21 -10.27 -2.12
CA GLY A 45 -20.31 -9.70 -2.94
C GLY A 45 -19.94 -9.40 -4.39
N GLY A 46 -18.65 -9.54 -4.75
CA GLY A 46 -18.14 -9.32 -6.11
C GLY A 46 -17.85 -7.86 -6.44
N ASP A 47 -17.23 -7.64 -7.60
CA ASP A 47 -16.77 -6.32 -8.06
C ASP A 47 -17.91 -5.30 -8.19
N GLU A 48 -19.10 -5.76 -8.56
CA GLU A 48 -20.29 -4.91 -8.75
C GLU A 48 -20.79 -4.32 -7.43
N ALA A 49 -20.94 -5.15 -6.39
CA ALA A 49 -21.39 -4.71 -5.07
C ALA A 49 -20.38 -3.74 -4.43
N PHE A 50 -19.10 -4.02 -4.60
CA PHE A 50 -18.02 -3.13 -4.14
C PHE A 50 -18.04 -1.79 -4.88
N GLY A 51 -18.13 -1.82 -6.22
CA GLY A 51 -18.24 -0.61 -7.05
C GLY A 51 -19.45 0.25 -6.68
N ALA A 52 -20.62 -0.38 -6.49
CA ALA A 52 -21.83 0.30 -6.05
C ALA A 52 -21.66 0.96 -4.67
N ARG A 53 -21.00 0.27 -3.72
CA ARG A 53 -20.69 0.86 -2.40
C ARG A 53 -19.74 2.05 -2.54
N MET A 54 -18.72 1.95 -3.38
CA MET A 54 -17.75 3.03 -3.56
C MET A 54 -18.40 4.26 -4.16
N ASN A 55 -19.27 4.09 -5.16
CA ASN A 55 -20.04 5.18 -5.73
C ASN A 55 -20.91 5.87 -4.66
N ARG A 56 -21.60 5.10 -3.81
CA ARG A 56 -22.37 5.67 -2.69
C ARG A 56 -21.50 6.46 -1.71
N VAL A 57 -20.31 5.96 -1.37
CA VAL A 57 -19.38 6.66 -0.48
C VAL A 57 -18.87 7.96 -1.12
N VAL A 58 -18.51 7.94 -2.39
CA VAL A 58 -18.06 9.14 -3.12
C VAL A 58 -19.20 10.17 -3.21
N GLU A 59 -20.42 9.73 -3.50
CA GLU A 59 -21.60 10.60 -3.51
C GLU A 59 -21.90 11.19 -2.12
N HIS A 60 -21.84 10.38 -1.07
CA HIS A 60 -22.00 10.80 0.33
C HIS A 60 -21.04 11.91 0.71
N LEU A 61 -19.81 11.85 0.19
CA LEU A 61 -18.77 12.86 0.39
C LEU A 61 -18.97 14.16 -0.41
N GLY A 62 -20.05 14.28 -1.18
CA GLY A 62 -20.40 15.49 -1.92
C GLY A 62 -19.91 15.47 -3.36
N GLY A 63 -20.14 14.36 -4.06
CA GLY A 63 -19.93 14.24 -5.51
C GLY A 63 -20.65 15.32 -6.33
N PRO A 64 -20.51 15.30 -7.67
CA PRO A 64 -21.06 16.36 -8.53
C PRO A 64 -22.56 16.60 -8.29
N PRO A 65 -23.02 17.86 -8.33
CA PRO A 65 -24.44 18.17 -8.21
C PRO A 65 -25.21 17.57 -9.41
N GLU A 66 -26.44 17.12 -9.16
CA GLU A 66 -27.28 16.48 -10.18
C GLU A 66 -27.80 17.45 -11.23
N PHE A 67 -27.93 18.73 -10.86
CA PHE A 67 -28.35 19.79 -11.76
C PHE A 67 -27.67 21.12 -11.39
N TYR A 68 -27.46 21.95 -12.40
CA TYR A 68 -27.02 23.34 -12.25
C TYR A 68 -28.17 24.26 -12.66
N LEU A 69 -28.47 25.26 -11.82
CA LEU A 69 -29.31 26.38 -12.23
C LEU A 69 -28.42 27.38 -12.96
N LEU A 70 -28.56 27.46 -14.28
CA LEU A 70 -27.77 28.32 -15.16
C LEU A 70 -28.65 29.48 -15.64
N PHE A 71 -28.10 30.70 -15.65
CA PHE A 71 -28.71 31.81 -16.37
C PHE A 71 -28.35 31.70 -17.87
N ASP A 72 -29.15 32.35 -18.73
CA ASP A 72 -29.01 32.25 -20.19
C ASP A 72 -27.55 32.41 -20.65
N HIS A 73 -27.11 31.46 -21.47
CA HIS A 73 -25.78 31.37 -22.07
C HIS A 73 -24.59 31.09 -21.12
N GLN A 74 -24.84 30.56 -19.91
CA GLN A 74 -23.78 30.09 -19.02
C GLN A 74 -23.53 28.59 -19.18
N GLU A 75 -22.25 28.20 -19.18
CA GLU A 75 -21.84 26.79 -19.04
C GLU A 75 -21.84 26.38 -17.55
N PRO A 76 -22.13 25.12 -17.22
CA PRO A 76 -22.02 24.63 -15.85
C PRO A 76 -20.57 24.74 -15.36
N PRO A 77 -20.35 25.15 -14.09
CA PRO A 77 -19.01 25.14 -13.53
C PRO A 77 -18.47 23.71 -13.46
N PRO A 78 -17.14 23.53 -13.51
CA PRO A 78 -16.53 22.21 -13.39
C PRO A 78 -17.00 21.49 -12.12
N ALA A 79 -17.37 20.23 -12.26
CA ALA A 79 -17.72 19.38 -11.12
C ALA A 79 -16.54 19.25 -10.14
N ASP A 80 -16.85 19.34 -8.84
CA ASP A 80 -15.86 19.03 -7.80
C ASP A 80 -15.60 17.52 -7.80
N ASN A 81 -14.44 17.14 -8.34
CA ASN A 81 -14.01 15.75 -8.42
C ASN A 81 -13.12 15.35 -7.23
N TYR A 82 -12.96 16.20 -6.21
CA TYR A 82 -12.05 15.94 -5.11
C TYR A 82 -12.36 14.63 -4.36
N PRO A 83 -13.61 14.33 -3.95
CA PRO A 83 -13.92 13.07 -3.25
C PRO A 83 -13.57 11.83 -4.07
N GLU A 84 -13.83 11.88 -5.38
CA GLU A 84 -13.50 10.81 -6.30
C GLU A 84 -11.98 10.66 -6.47
N ALA A 85 -11.27 11.78 -6.63
CA ALA A 85 -9.82 11.80 -6.82
C ALA A 85 -9.07 11.23 -5.60
N ILE A 86 -9.45 11.63 -4.38
CA ILE A 86 -8.78 11.13 -3.15
C ILE A 86 -9.05 9.64 -2.92
N MET A 87 -10.26 9.16 -3.20
CA MET A 87 -10.58 7.74 -3.12
C MET A 87 -9.82 6.93 -4.17
N ARG A 88 -9.76 7.44 -5.41
CA ARG A 88 -9.00 6.82 -6.50
C ARG A 88 -7.51 6.73 -6.19
N GLU A 89 -6.93 7.75 -5.57
CA GLU A 89 -5.53 7.70 -5.15
C GLU A 89 -5.32 6.67 -4.04
N ALA A 90 -6.22 6.56 -3.05
CA ALA A 90 -6.14 5.51 -2.03
C ALA A 90 -6.14 4.11 -2.68
N PHE A 91 -7.00 3.87 -3.68
CA PHE A 91 -7.00 2.63 -4.46
C PHE A 91 -5.69 2.41 -5.22
N ALA A 92 -5.23 3.42 -5.96
CA ALA A 92 -4.01 3.34 -6.74
C ALA A 92 -2.80 2.98 -5.86
N VAL A 93 -2.69 3.59 -4.68
CA VAL A 93 -1.62 3.30 -3.73
C VAL A 93 -1.75 1.89 -3.15
N PHE A 94 -2.96 1.44 -2.82
CA PHE A 94 -3.18 0.05 -2.39
C PHE A 94 -2.73 -0.95 -3.45
N TYR A 95 -3.14 -0.78 -4.71
CA TYR A 95 -2.75 -1.69 -5.80
C TYR A 95 -1.24 -1.69 -6.04
N ARG A 96 -0.58 -0.53 -5.95
CA ARG A 96 0.90 -0.44 -6.00
C ARG A 96 1.57 -1.15 -4.82
N ALA A 97 1.02 -1.02 -3.61
CA ALA A 97 1.52 -1.70 -2.42
C ALA A 97 1.39 -3.22 -2.57
N ARG A 98 0.22 -3.69 -2.98
CA ARG A 98 -0.06 -5.10 -3.26
C ARG A 98 0.87 -5.66 -4.33
N SER A 99 1.11 -4.92 -5.41
CA SER A 99 2.05 -5.31 -6.47
C SER A 99 3.48 -5.43 -5.95
N SER A 100 3.92 -4.57 -5.03
CA SER A 100 5.23 -4.72 -4.36
C SER A 100 5.31 -5.97 -3.49
N VAL A 101 4.27 -6.25 -2.69
CA VAL A 101 4.22 -7.46 -1.84
C VAL A 101 4.29 -8.72 -2.71
N LEU A 102 3.52 -8.76 -3.80
CA LEU A 102 3.53 -9.88 -4.75
C LEU A 102 4.90 -10.07 -5.39
N ARG A 103 5.58 -8.99 -5.79
CA ARG A 103 6.95 -9.08 -6.32
C ARG A 103 7.92 -9.61 -5.28
N ALA A 104 7.91 -9.06 -4.06
CA ALA A 104 8.77 -9.54 -2.98
C ALA A 104 8.55 -11.05 -2.75
N HIS A 105 7.29 -11.49 -2.69
CA HIS A 105 6.97 -12.91 -2.56
C HIS A 105 7.45 -13.76 -3.73
N LEU A 106 7.29 -13.29 -4.96
CA LEU A 106 7.77 -13.98 -6.16
C LEU A 106 9.30 -14.14 -6.15
N TYR A 107 10.05 -13.08 -5.85
CA TYR A 107 11.52 -13.13 -5.83
C TYR A 107 12.05 -14.00 -4.70
N MET A 108 11.45 -13.94 -3.51
CA MET A 108 11.79 -14.83 -2.39
C MET A 108 11.49 -16.29 -2.73
N THR A 109 10.30 -16.58 -3.26
CA THR A 109 9.90 -17.95 -3.61
C THR A 109 10.77 -18.50 -4.74
N GLY A 110 10.98 -17.71 -5.79
CA GLY A 110 11.77 -18.09 -6.96
C GLY A 110 13.22 -18.39 -6.60
N SER A 111 13.86 -17.53 -5.81
CA SER A 111 15.24 -17.77 -5.33
C SER A 111 15.32 -18.99 -4.41
N SER A 112 14.35 -19.19 -3.53
CA SER A 112 14.29 -20.36 -2.63
C SER A 112 14.12 -21.67 -3.40
N VAL A 113 13.25 -21.68 -4.42
CA VAL A 113 13.01 -22.87 -5.26
C VAL A 113 14.26 -23.24 -6.04
N LEU A 114 14.92 -22.28 -6.68
CA LEU A 114 16.15 -22.53 -7.45
C LEU A 114 17.33 -22.95 -6.55
N THR A 115 17.39 -22.44 -5.31
CA THR A 115 18.41 -22.87 -4.35
C THR A 115 18.15 -24.31 -3.86
N GLY A 116 16.88 -24.68 -3.63
CA GLY A 116 16.51 -26.01 -3.16
C GLY A 116 16.44 -27.08 -4.24
N GLN A 117 16.20 -26.69 -5.49
CA GLN A 117 16.05 -27.57 -6.65
C GLN A 117 16.74 -26.93 -7.88
N PRO A 118 18.08 -26.92 -7.92
CA PRO A 118 18.83 -26.29 -9.02
C PRO A 118 18.55 -26.94 -10.38
N ASP A 119 18.18 -28.23 -10.39
CA ASP A 119 17.83 -29.00 -11.60
C ASP A 119 16.58 -28.49 -12.34
N LEU A 120 15.81 -27.56 -11.74
CA LEU A 120 14.69 -26.91 -12.42
C LEU A 120 15.14 -25.85 -13.45
N SER A 121 16.41 -25.43 -13.39
CA SER A 121 16.99 -24.49 -14.33
C SER A 121 17.65 -25.24 -15.49
N ASP A 122 17.21 -24.97 -16.72
CA ASP A 122 17.91 -25.43 -17.93
C ASP A 122 19.21 -24.63 -18.19
N ALA A 123 19.49 -23.60 -17.38
CA ALA A 123 20.64 -22.73 -17.55
C ALA A 123 21.90 -23.29 -16.86
N PRO A 124 23.10 -22.94 -17.34
CA PRO A 124 24.35 -23.25 -16.66
C PRO A 124 24.36 -22.82 -15.18
N GLN A 125 25.06 -23.57 -14.32
CA GLN A 125 25.07 -23.34 -12.88
C GLN A 125 25.58 -21.94 -12.52
N ASP A 126 26.61 -21.44 -13.20
CA ASP A 126 27.17 -20.10 -13.01
C ASP A 126 26.15 -18.99 -13.30
N VAL A 127 25.30 -19.18 -14.31
CA VAL A 127 24.21 -18.25 -14.64
C VAL A 127 23.10 -18.34 -13.58
N THR A 128 22.78 -19.56 -13.14
CA THR A 128 21.76 -19.80 -12.10
C THR A 128 22.16 -19.18 -10.76
N ASP A 129 23.42 -19.30 -10.37
CA ASP A 129 23.95 -18.71 -9.13
C ASP A 129 23.90 -17.18 -9.15
N VAL A 130 24.25 -16.56 -10.28
CA VAL A 130 24.12 -15.11 -10.47
C VAL A 130 22.65 -14.70 -10.37
N PHE A 131 21.75 -15.42 -11.04
CA PHE A 131 20.32 -15.13 -10.98
C PHE A 131 19.76 -15.23 -9.56
N VAL A 132 20.13 -16.27 -8.80
CA VAL A 132 19.69 -16.45 -7.40
C VAL A 132 20.13 -15.26 -6.55
N LYS A 133 21.39 -14.82 -6.70
CA LYS A 133 21.92 -13.66 -5.98
C LYS A 133 21.16 -12.38 -6.31
N GLU A 134 20.92 -12.11 -7.60
CA GLU A 134 20.16 -10.93 -8.04
C GLU A 134 18.70 -10.99 -7.58
N ALA A 135 18.07 -12.18 -7.60
CA ALA A 135 16.71 -12.37 -7.12
C ALA A 135 16.60 -12.13 -5.60
N GLN A 136 17.60 -12.55 -4.82
CA GLN A 136 17.68 -12.25 -3.39
C GLN A 136 17.88 -10.75 -3.13
N GLY A 137 18.65 -10.05 -3.96
CA GLY A 137 18.76 -8.59 -3.91
C GLY A 137 17.43 -7.89 -4.20
N ALA A 138 16.78 -8.26 -5.31
CA ALA A 138 15.50 -7.72 -5.75
C ALA A 138 14.36 -7.95 -4.73
N PHE A 139 14.40 -9.06 -3.98
CA PHE A 139 13.47 -9.29 -2.87
C PHE A 139 13.47 -8.13 -1.88
N TRP A 140 14.65 -7.70 -1.42
CA TRP A 140 14.78 -6.64 -0.42
C TRP A 140 14.34 -5.28 -0.95
N GLU A 141 14.69 -4.94 -2.19
CA GLU A 141 14.21 -3.71 -2.84
C GLU A 141 12.67 -3.67 -2.92
N HIS A 142 12.05 -4.79 -3.27
CA HIS A 142 10.59 -4.89 -3.32
C HIS A 142 9.95 -4.90 -1.93
N ALA A 143 10.60 -5.47 -0.92
CA ALA A 143 10.16 -5.42 0.46
C ALA A 143 10.17 -3.99 1.01
N GLU A 144 11.24 -3.23 0.79
CA GLU A 144 11.33 -1.81 1.13
C GLU A 144 10.21 -0.99 0.47
N ALA A 145 10.05 -1.18 -0.85
CA ALA A 145 8.99 -0.53 -1.60
C ALA A 145 7.60 -0.90 -1.07
N ALA A 146 7.38 -2.14 -0.63
CA ALA A 146 6.12 -2.59 -0.05
C ALA A 146 5.82 -1.87 1.27
N TYR A 147 6.77 -1.79 2.20
CA TYR A 147 6.56 -1.09 3.48
C TYR A 147 6.24 0.39 3.32
N ILE A 148 6.95 1.06 2.41
CA ILE A 148 6.69 2.48 2.10
C ILE A 148 5.27 2.62 1.54
N ARG A 149 4.92 1.82 0.52
CA ARG A 149 3.61 1.93 -0.15
C ARG A 149 2.44 1.52 0.76
N LEU A 150 2.60 0.51 1.62
CA LEU A 150 1.59 0.14 2.63
C LEU A 150 1.36 1.27 3.63
N SER A 151 2.42 1.93 4.07
CA SER A 151 2.29 3.11 4.95
C SER A 151 1.62 4.28 4.23
N SER A 152 2.02 4.55 2.98
CA SER A 152 1.41 5.60 2.16
C SER A 152 -0.07 5.35 1.89
N PHE A 153 -0.50 4.09 1.76
CA PHE A 153 -1.92 3.75 1.64
C PHE A 153 -2.71 4.29 2.85
N TRP A 154 -2.21 4.05 4.07
CA TRP A 154 -2.83 4.58 5.27
C TRP A 154 -2.84 6.10 5.31
N ASP A 155 -1.77 6.76 4.85
CA ASP A 155 -1.75 8.22 4.73
C ASP A 155 -2.85 8.75 3.79
N ARG A 156 -3.12 8.06 2.66
CA ARG A 156 -4.25 8.39 1.76
C ARG A 156 -5.61 8.14 2.42
N VAL A 157 -5.77 7.03 3.14
CA VAL A 157 -6.99 6.78 3.95
C VAL A 157 -7.20 7.90 4.97
N GLY A 158 -6.13 8.36 5.61
CA GLY A 158 -6.13 9.50 6.53
C GLY A 158 -6.64 10.77 5.87
N GLN A 159 -6.21 11.06 4.64
CA GLN A 159 -6.68 12.22 3.87
C GLN A 159 -8.18 12.15 3.57
N VAL A 160 -8.71 10.96 3.22
CA VAL A 160 -10.15 10.79 3.04
C VAL A 160 -10.89 11.06 4.35
N LEU A 161 -10.40 10.57 5.48
CA LEU A 161 -11.00 10.84 6.79
C LEU A 161 -10.91 12.31 7.20
N ASP A 162 -9.79 12.99 6.93
CA ASP A 162 -9.60 14.41 7.23
C ASP A 162 -10.59 15.28 6.41
N PHE A 163 -10.81 14.90 5.15
CA PHE A 163 -11.85 15.49 4.33
C PHE A 163 -13.24 15.18 4.87
N SER A 164 -13.54 13.92 5.18
CA SER A 164 -14.87 13.47 5.63
C SER A 164 -15.34 14.21 6.88
N PHE A 165 -14.49 14.24 7.92
CA PHE A 165 -14.83 14.82 9.21
C PHE A 165 -14.62 16.34 9.31
N PHE A 166 -13.60 16.88 8.64
CA PHE A 166 -13.17 18.27 8.86
C PHE A 166 -13.19 19.13 7.59
N ASN A 167 -13.55 18.56 6.43
CA ASN A 167 -13.53 19.25 5.14
C ASN A 167 -12.14 19.80 4.76
N ILE A 168 -11.07 19.16 5.22
CA ILE A 168 -9.71 19.56 4.92
C ILE A 168 -9.30 18.94 3.58
N ARG A 169 -8.96 19.78 2.60
CA ARG A 169 -8.61 19.37 1.22
C ARG A 169 -7.10 19.30 0.93
N LYS A 170 -6.26 19.43 1.95
CA LYS A 170 -4.80 19.53 1.79
C LYS A 170 -4.18 18.14 1.66
N PHE A 171 -3.57 17.87 0.51
CA PHE A 171 -2.76 16.67 0.29
C PHE A 171 -1.51 16.70 1.18
N ASP A 172 -1.15 15.53 1.73
CA ASP A 172 0.10 15.25 2.45
C ASP A 172 0.38 16.08 3.71
N GLN A 173 -0.63 16.71 4.31
CA GLN A 173 -0.44 17.46 5.56
C GLN A 173 -0.46 16.57 6.82
N ASN A 174 -1.40 15.61 6.89
CA ASN A 174 -1.60 14.76 8.07
C ASN A 174 -1.64 13.29 7.66
N GLY A 175 -0.84 12.45 8.33
CA GLY A 175 -0.93 11.00 8.20
C GLY A 175 -2.10 10.41 8.99
N PHE A 176 -2.43 9.14 8.74
CA PHE A 176 -3.58 8.44 9.33
C PHE A 176 -3.69 8.60 10.85
N THR A 177 -2.58 8.41 11.57
CA THR A 177 -2.53 8.48 13.03
C THR A 177 -2.99 9.84 13.56
N ALA A 178 -2.49 10.93 12.98
CA ALA A 178 -2.84 12.28 13.40
C ALA A 178 -4.31 12.61 13.16
N VAL A 179 -4.85 12.15 12.02
CA VAL A 179 -6.27 12.32 11.69
C VAL A 179 -7.16 11.53 12.67
N MET A 180 -6.83 10.27 12.95
CA MET A 180 -7.56 9.45 13.90
C MET A 180 -7.54 10.05 15.32
N ASP A 181 -6.41 10.60 15.78
CA ASP A 181 -6.33 11.28 17.08
C ASP A 181 -7.21 12.54 17.10
N ARG A 182 -7.26 13.30 16.00
CA ARG A 182 -8.14 14.46 15.86
C ARG A 182 -9.62 14.05 15.88
N ILE A 183 -10.01 12.99 15.19
CA ILE A 183 -11.38 12.44 15.22
C ILE A 183 -11.72 11.99 16.64
N HIS A 184 -10.80 11.31 17.32
CA HIS A 184 -11.00 10.85 18.69
C HIS A 184 -11.23 12.01 19.67
N ALA A 185 -10.46 13.10 19.52
CA ALA A 185 -10.57 14.27 20.40
C ALA A 185 -11.80 15.14 20.12
N ASN A 186 -12.22 15.26 18.85
CA ASN A 186 -13.21 16.26 18.43
C ASN A 186 -14.55 15.66 18.00
N ALA A 187 -14.57 14.53 17.28
CA ALA A 187 -15.80 13.96 16.72
C ALA A 187 -16.43 12.90 17.65
N ILE A 188 -15.62 12.02 18.24
CA ILE A 188 -16.12 10.93 19.12
C ILE A 188 -16.92 11.43 20.34
N PRO A 189 -16.56 12.54 21.01
CA PRO A 189 -17.37 13.06 22.11
C PRO A 189 -18.75 13.52 21.69
N MET A 190 -18.92 13.89 20.41
CA MET A 190 -20.15 14.48 19.86
C MET A 190 -21.03 13.45 19.13
N ASP A 191 -20.46 12.33 18.65
CA ASP A 191 -21.18 11.31 17.89
C ASP A 191 -21.26 9.96 18.64
N ILE A 192 -22.43 9.68 19.22
CA ILE A 192 -22.72 8.43 19.93
C ILE A 192 -22.63 7.21 19.00
N ARG A 193 -23.07 7.34 17.74
CA ARG A 193 -23.04 6.23 16.77
C ARG A 193 -21.60 5.85 16.49
N LEU A 194 -20.76 6.82 16.18
CA LEU A 194 -19.34 6.60 15.93
C LEU A 194 -18.63 6.04 17.17
N LYS A 195 -18.92 6.57 18.36
CA LYS A 195 -18.38 6.04 19.63
C LYS A 195 -18.74 4.58 19.88
N SER A 196 -19.96 4.17 19.51
CA SER A 196 -20.44 2.79 19.69
C SER A 196 -19.96 1.83 18.59
N SER A 197 -19.58 2.35 17.42
CA SER A 197 -19.19 1.59 16.24
C SER A 197 -18.04 0.60 16.51
N LEU A 198 -18.24 -0.64 16.07
CA LEU A 198 -17.19 -1.66 16.11
C LEU A 198 -16.06 -1.33 15.13
N SER A 199 -16.40 -0.76 13.97
CA SER A 199 -15.45 -0.37 12.93
C SER A 199 -14.48 0.70 13.46
N TRP A 200 -14.99 1.70 14.18
CA TRP A 200 -14.15 2.69 14.88
C TRP A 200 -13.22 2.03 15.90
N LYS A 201 -13.76 1.14 16.75
CA LYS A 201 -12.96 0.46 17.78
C LYS A 201 -11.84 -0.38 17.17
N ARG A 202 -12.14 -1.17 16.12
CA ARG A 202 -11.15 -1.99 15.40
C ARG A 202 -10.05 -1.14 14.78
N LEU A 203 -10.42 -0.06 14.07
CA LEU A 203 -9.43 0.84 13.48
C LEU A 203 -8.59 1.59 14.52
N ARG A 204 -9.18 1.98 15.66
CA ARG A 204 -8.44 2.59 16.77
C ARG A 204 -7.46 1.60 17.42
N THR A 205 -7.87 0.35 17.58
CA THR A 205 -6.99 -0.72 18.06
C THR A 205 -5.83 -0.93 17.09
N PHE A 206 -6.11 -1.05 15.79
CA PHE A 206 -5.07 -1.20 14.76
C PHE A 206 -4.08 -0.01 14.74
N GLN A 207 -4.59 1.22 14.80
CA GLN A 207 -3.77 2.44 14.82
C GLN A 207 -2.80 2.46 16.02
N THR A 208 -3.26 2.06 17.19
CA THR A 208 -2.49 2.17 18.45
C THR A 208 -1.62 0.95 18.76
N ASN A 209 -1.80 -0.15 18.02
CA ASN A 209 -1.10 -1.40 18.21
C ASN A 209 0.38 -1.30 17.77
N GLU A 210 1.27 -1.71 18.67
CA GLU A 210 2.75 -1.70 18.51
C GLU A 210 3.32 -3.08 18.14
N LYS A 211 2.46 -4.09 18.01
CA LYS A 211 2.82 -5.40 17.50
C LYS A 211 2.98 -5.36 15.98
N GLU A 212 3.57 -6.41 15.44
CA GLU A 212 3.85 -6.60 14.01
C GLU A 212 2.64 -6.49 13.09
N ASP A 213 1.43 -6.64 13.62
CA ASP A 213 0.17 -6.55 12.90
C ASP A 213 -0.53 -5.19 13.07
N GLY A 214 0.15 -4.22 13.69
CA GLY A 214 -0.35 -2.89 13.98
C GLY A 214 0.28 -1.78 13.13
N LEU A 215 -0.40 -0.62 13.07
CA LEU A 215 0.07 0.51 12.27
C LEU A 215 1.33 1.16 12.83
N LYS A 216 1.47 1.27 14.17
CA LYS A 216 2.67 1.89 14.75
C LYS A 216 3.93 1.14 14.35
N TRP A 217 3.87 -0.19 14.35
CA TRP A 217 4.97 -1.03 13.92
C TRP A 217 5.29 -0.78 12.43
N LEU A 218 4.28 -0.75 11.56
CA LEU A 218 4.45 -0.47 10.13
C LEU A 218 5.10 0.91 9.89
N LEU A 219 4.67 1.95 10.60
CA LEU A 219 5.23 3.29 10.47
C LEU A 219 6.67 3.37 10.99
N GLN A 220 6.98 2.67 12.09
CA GLN A 220 8.36 2.52 12.58
C GLN A 220 9.23 1.80 11.56
N ARG A 221 8.70 0.75 10.90
CA ARG A 221 9.38 0.01 9.84
C ARG A 221 9.68 0.87 8.62
N ARG A 222 8.71 1.66 8.15
CA ARG A 222 8.93 2.66 7.09
C ARG A 222 10.00 3.68 7.48
N ASN A 223 9.93 4.22 8.70
CA ASN A 223 10.91 5.21 9.14
C ASN A 223 12.32 4.60 9.20
N LEU A 224 12.46 3.34 9.61
CA LEU A 224 13.72 2.62 9.51
C LEU A 224 14.18 2.60 8.04
N VAL A 225 13.39 2.04 7.11
CA VAL A 225 13.72 1.96 5.67
C VAL A 225 14.17 3.32 5.10
N VAL A 226 13.40 4.37 5.37
CA VAL A 226 13.65 5.72 4.82
C VAL A 226 14.90 6.36 5.41
N HIS A 227 15.24 6.09 6.68
CA HIS A 227 16.34 6.74 7.38
C HIS A 227 17.62 5.88 7.53
N SER A 228 17.51 4.56 7.43
CA SER A 228 18.65 3.62 7.42
C SER A 228 19.09 3.24 5.99
N LEU A 229 18.45 3.81 4.97
CA LEU A 229 18.65 3.60 3.52
C LEU A 229 18.43 2.17 3.02
N HIS A 230 18.52 1.13 3.87
CA HIS A 230 18.36 -0.27 3.48
C HIS A 230 17.71 -1.16 4.58
N LEU A 231 16.88 -2.11 4.16
CA LEU A 231 16.43 -3.30 4.91
C LEU A 231 17.38 -4.48 4.76
N HIS A 232 18.36 -4.40 3.86
CA HIS A 232 19.33 -5.46 3.65
C HIS A 232 20.03 -5.82 4.98
N PRO A 233 20.26 -7.12 5.25
CA PRO A 233 21.17 -7.52 6.32
C PRO A 233 22.54 -6.89 6.04
N VAL A 234 22.99 -5.99 6.90
CA VAL A 234 24.32 -5.38 6.77
C VAL A 234 25.34 -6.50 6.96
N GLY A 235 26.19 -6.72 5.96
CA GLY A 235 27.35 -7.60 6.09
C GLY A 235 28.20 -7.12 7.26
N THR A 236 28.65 -8.04 8.11
CA THR A 236 29.32 -7.77 9.40
C THR A 236 30.59 -6.91 9.34
N ASP A 237 31.03 -6.44 8.17
CA ASP A 237 32.25 -5.66 7.95
C ASP A 237 32.04 -4.14 7.83
N ASP A 238 30.81 -3.62 7.74
CA ASP A 238 30.58 -2.16 7.72
C ASP A 238 30.41 -1.59 9.14
N GLU A 239 31.48 -1.64 9.94
CA GLU A 239 31.55 -0.96 11.26
C GLU A 239 31.55 0.59 11.15
N GLY A 240 31.43 1.16 9.95
CA GLY A 240 31.70 2.57 9.70
C GLY A 240 30.51 3.55 9.76
N VAL A 241 29.27 3.11 9.61
CA VAL A 241 28.18 4.05 9.25
C VAL A 241 27.33 4.54 10.43
N PHE A 242 27.45 3.97 11.63
CA PHE A 242 26.50 4.26 12.73
C PHE A 242 27.17 4.71 14.03
N LYS A 243 27.70 5.94 14.04
CA LYS A 243 27.91 6.71 15.28
C LYS A 243 27.36 8.13 15.16
N SER A 244 26.04 8.23 15.11
CA SER A 244 25.30 9.48 15.40
C SER A 244 24.71 9.40 16.81
N GLN A 245 24.77 10.51 17.55
CA GLN A 245 24.90 10.62 19.01
C GLN A 245 23.63 10.34 19.88
N PHE A 246 22.85 9.28 19.60
CA PHE A 246 21.70 8.89 20.45
C PHE A 246 21.58 7.35 20.61
N ASN A 247 22.59 6.69 21.18
CA ASN A 247 22.88 5.29 20.81
C ASN A 247 22.25 4.15 21.66
N HIS A 248 21.44 4.41 22.68
CA HIS A 248 20.88 3.31 23.51
C HIS A 248 19.38 3.06 23.32
N LEU A 249 18.56 4.10 23.14
CA LEU A 249 17.14 3.96 22.78
C LEU A 249 16.97 3.49 21.33
N ASP A 250 17.86 3.93 20.43
CA ASP A 250 17.91 3.48 19.04
C ASP A 250 18.29 2.01 18.92
N ALA A 251 19.20 1.49 19.75
CA ALA A 251 19.66 0.11 19.65
C ALA A 251 18.54 -0.90 19.95
N ALA A 252 17.78 -0.70 21.03
CA ALA A 252 16.65 -1.56 21.37
C ALA A 252 15.52 -1.47 20.32
N HIS A 253 15.28 -0.27 19.78
CA HIS A 253 14.31 -0.07 18.70
C HIS A 253 14.75 -0.73 17.39
N ARG A 254 16.04 -0.65 17.05
CA ARG A 254 16.61 -1.30 15.87
C ARG A 254 16.60 -2.82 16.00
N GLU A 255 16.88 -3.36 17.18
CA GLU A 255 16.82 -4.82 17.40
C GLU A 255 15.38 -5.34 17.28
N LYS A 256 14.39 -4.60 17.81
CA LYS A 256 12.97 -4.93 17.65
C LYS A 256 12.50 -4.86 16.18
N LEU A 257 13.11 -3.97 15.40
CA LEU A 257 12.82 -3.75 13.98
C LEU A 257 13.94 -4.33 13.12
N ARG A 258 14.58 -5.42 13.53
CA ARG A 258 15.61 -6.03 12.70
C ARG A 258 14.94 -6.77 11.52
N PRO A 259 15.46 -6.65 10.28
CA PRO A 259 15.10 -7.54 9.17
C PRO A 259 15.14 -9.00 9.59
N ARG A 260 14.07 -9.74 9.31
CA ARG A 260 14.02 -11.19 9.52
C ARG A 260 14.56 -11.92 8.31
N GLU A 261 14.57 -13.24 8.36
CA GLU A 261 14.82 -14.04 7.16
C GLU A 261 13.76 -13.72 6.08
N PRO A 262 14.12 -13.78 4.78
CA PRO A 262 13.22 -13.39 3.69
C PRO A 262 11.83 -14.02 3.73
N SER A 263 11.73 -15.28 4.15
CA SER A 263 10.46 -16.00 4.27
C SER A 263 9.58 -15.44 5.39
N GLU A 264 10.13 -15.06 6.54
CA GLU A 264 9.39 -14.45 7.64
C GLU A 264 9.02 -13.01 7.32
N GLU A 265 9.93 -12.28 6.68
CA GLU A 265 9.75 -10.89 6.29
C GLU A 265 8.63 -10.72 5.26
N VAL A 266 8.52 -11.64 4.29
CA VAL A 266 7.39 -11.61 3.35
C VAL A 266 6.06 -11.89 4.05
N GLN A 267 6.03 -12.76 5.07
CA GLN A 267 4.80 -13.07 5.80
C GLN A 267 4.33 -11.85 6.61
N LEU A 268 5.24 -11.03 7.12
CA LEU A 268 4.91 -9.74 7.72
C LEU A 268 4.25 -8.79 6.71
N LEU A 269 4.80 -8.71 5.49
CA LEU A 269 4.24 -7.88 4.41
C LEU A 269 2.85 -8.35 3.97
N ILE A 270 2.66 -9.66 3.85
CA ILE A 270 1.36 -10.27 3.54
C ILE A 270 0.36 -9.94 4.65
N GLY A 271 0.72 -10.19 5.91
CA GLY A 271 -0.14 -9.87 7.05
C GLY A 271 -0.52 -8.40 7.12
N GLN A 272 0.40 -7.48 6.84
CA GLN A 272 0.09 -6.04 6.79
C GLN A 272 -0.84 -5.67 5.62
N LEU A 273 -0.67 -6.30 4.45
CA LEU A 273 -1.58 -6.14 3.33
C LEU A 273 -2.98 -6.67 3.65
N GLU A 274 -3.09 -7.79 4.36
CA GLU A 274 -4.36 -8.35 4.83
C GLU A 274 -5.05 -7.44 5.85
N LYS A 275 -4.30 -6.83 6.78
CA LYS A 275 -4.85 -5.83 7.70
C LYS A 275 -5.38 -4.61 6.95
N ALA A 276 -4.63 -4.11 5.96
CA ALA A 276 -5.07 -3.01 5.10
C ALA A 276 -6.37 -3.35 4.37
N SER A 277 -6.47 -4.56 3.81
CA SER A 277 -7.66 -5.09 3.16
C SER A 277 -8.86 -5.22 4.10
N THR A 278 -8.67 -5.85 5.27
CA THR A 278 -9.73 -6.09 6.26
C THR A 278 -10.27 -4.79 6.84
N HIS A 279 -9.39 -3.88 7.23
CA HIS A 279 -9.78 -2.62 7.85
C HIS A 279 -10.27 -1.57 6.83
N PHE A 280 -10.18 -1.84 5.53
CA PHE A 280 -10.76 -0.95 4.54
C PHE A 280 -12.29 -0.88 4.64
N SER A 281 -12.97 -2.01 4.90
CA SER A 281 -14.41 -1.98 5.16
C SER A 281 -14.74 -1.19 6.42
N ASP A 282 -13.93 -1.33 7.49
CA ASP A 282 -14.12 -0.54 8.71
C ASP A 282 -14.01 0.97 8.44
N PHE A 283 -13.07 1.35 7.57
CA PHE A 283 -12.89 2.73 7.13
C PHE A 283 -14.12 3.25 6.39
N LEU A 284 -14.67 2.47 5.45
CA LEU A 284 -15.87 2.85 4.70
C LEU A 284 -17.08 3.02 5.63
N ASP A 285 -17.27 2.09 6.59
CA ASP A 285 -18.34 2.20 7.59
C ASP A 285 -18.22 3.52 8.38
N ILE A 286 -17.00 3.92 8.75
CA ILE A 286 -16.76 5.17 9.48
C ILE A 286 -17.07 6.39 8.62
N VAL A 287 -16.69 6.38 7.33
CA VAL A 287 -17.01 7.47 6.41
C VAL A 287 -18.53 7.62 6.25
N GLU A 288 -19.24 6.51 6.09
CA GLU A 288 -20.70 6.47 5.97
C GLU A 288 -21.42 6.97 7.25
N LEU A 289 -20.74 6.96 8.40
CA LEU A 289 -21.27 7.53 9.65
C LEU A 289 -21.19 9.06 9.72
N THR A 290 -20.40 9.71 8.85
CA THR A 290 -20.33 11.18 8.80
C THR A 290 -21.61 11.78 8.21
N PRO A 291 -21.93 13.06 8.49
CA PRO A 291 -23.05 13.72 7.82
C PRO A 291 -22.85 13.74 6.30
N SER A 292 -23.86 13.27 5.55
CA SER A 292 -23.84 13.35 4.09
C SER A 292 -23.73 14.80 3.63
N ARG A 293 -22.85 15.05 2.65
CA ARG A 293 -22.68 16.36 2.01
C ARG A 293 -23.62 16.55 0.83
N LYS A 294 -24.11 15.45 0.28
CA LYS A 294 -25.25 15.44 -0.63
C LYS A 294 -26.50 15.44 0.26
N ARG A 295 -26.99 16.64 0.63
CA ARG A 295 -28.28 16.74 1.33
C ARG A 295 -29.34 16.11 0.45
N GLU A 296 -30.18 15.24 1.00
CA GLU A 296 -31.49 15.00 0.42
C GLU A 296 -32.19 16.36 0.39
N SER A 297 -32.33 16.91 -0.80
CA SER A 297 -33.37 17.90 -1.08
C SER A 297 -34.66 17.28 -0.54
N TYR A 298 -35.42 18.00 0.29
CA TYR A 298 -36.68 17.57 0.94
C TYR A 298 -36.56 16.94 2.34
N LEU A 299 -36.05 17.71 3.32
CA LEU A 299 -36.55 17.72 4.70
C LEU A 299 -36.76 19.17 5.16
#